data_AF-A0A562WAF4-F1
#
_entry.id   AF-A0A562WAF4-F1
#
_cell.length_a   1.000
_cell.length_b   1.000
_cell.length_c   1.000
_cell.angle_alpha   90.00
_cell.angle_beta   90.00
_cell.angle_gamma   90.00
#
_symmetry.space_group_name_H-M   'P 1'
#
loop_
_entity.id
_entity.type
_entity.pdbx_description
1 polymer ?
#
loop_
_entity_poly.entity_id
_entity_poly.type
_entity_poly.pdbx_seq_one_letter_code
_entity_poly.pdbx_strand_id
1 'polypeptide(L)'
;MSWTTDPDAGARPDPAVIAAEGGRLVAGADRRIAVPPSVARQHLLRVIRDLSFELRTEQLSLLEAVRGSKLGGVTLSAARVPVALRIGLEADGDGCRVAVLLADRWAGKVGRNWGLTSAYVQLFESVLGAVDGVLGRLDPSGAAAFTGWWRQTGPGDVAIMQNAASLANRAGAVLSRHASRLLDGDSPAQRRASVSRAGTDTFTFEAPQAVAEVPAELADGMLMVGTLIASRPGDMPPNLVAQVQSLVFRVEEHLASVAPGAAPAGRFAVEPADVPVVTFLHQQARLRGMLPARNLRTCTTCRLEKVTNPDLERLQERSRRTRDLATSISAVITPYVLAGRLAQLNNKGPTFACPRCQGMDADETVVTFCQRCGDRRAETALRTCAKCQFDFRSLIAGDQLWQSRPAPSSPQPPAPEPTPAPAPEPPRASAPEPSTAPPSTALPTTAPAPEPPTTPRPVDPEADQWPRPPGYPSA
;
A
#
# COMPACT_ATOMS: atom_id res chain seq x y z
N MET A 1 1.65 19.70 13.09
CA MET A 1 0.73 19.68 14.23
C MET A 1 0.86 18.33 14.91
N SER A 2 1.36 18.33 16.14
CA SER A 2 1.55 17.16 16.99
C SER A 2 0.18 16.67 17.48
N TRP A 3 -0.21 15.44 17.13
CA TRP A 3 -1.43 14.82 17.62
C TRP A 3 -1.10 14.03 18.87
N THR A 4 -0.90 14.73 19.99
CA THR A 4 -0.88 14.10 21.30
C THR A 4 -2.28 13.56 21.59
N THR A 5 -2.33 12.36 22.16
CA THR A 5 -3.49 11.81 22.87
C THR A 5 -3.78 12.68 24.09
N ASP A 6 -4.28 13.89 23.86
CA ASP A 6 -4.95 14.64 24.91
C ASP A 6 -6.39 14.11 24.96
N PRO A 7 -6.85 13.52 26.07
CA PRO A 7 -8.25 13.27 26.29
C PRO A 7 -8.92 14.61 26.59
N ASP A 8 -9.06 15.46 25.58
CA ASP A 8 -9.72 16.74 25.73
C ASP A 8 -11.21 16.47 26.04
N ALA A 9 -11.65 16.99 27.19
CA ALA A 9 -12.88 16.62 27.88
C ALA A 9 -14.14 17.25 27.23
N GLY A 10 -14.29 17.09 25.91
CA GLY A 10 -15.61 17.23 25.29
C GLY A 10 -16.53 16.18 25.91
N ALA A 11 -17.70 16.59 26.41
CA ALA A 11 -18.65 15.76 27.15
C ALA A 11 -18.78 14.37 26.50
N ARG A 12 -18.08 13.39 27.09
CA ARG A 12 -18.07 12.01 26.59
C ARG A 12 -19.51 11.53 26.68
N PRO A 13 -20.10 11.00 25.59
CA PRO A 13 -21.47 10.56 25.64
C PRO A 13 -21.62 9.44 26.64
N ASP A 14 -22.88 9.22 27.04
CA ASP A 14 -23.27 8.14 27.93
C ASP A 14 -22.52 6.85 27.51
N PRO A 15 -21.74 6.24 28.41
CA PRO A 15 -20.99 5.02 28.12
C PRO A 15 -21.86 3.90 27.56
N ALA A 16 -23.18 3.90 27.81
CA ALA A 16 -24.12 2.97 27.21
C ALA A 16 -24.21 3.10 25.68
N VAL A 17 -24.18 4.33 25.15
CA VAL A 17 -24.22 4.61 23.70
C VAL A 17 -22.92 4.15 23.03
N ILE A 18 -21.79 4.35 23.71
CA ILE A 18 -20.48 3.90 23.24
C ILE A 18 -20.38 2.36 23.28
N ALA A 19 -20.88 1.73 24.34
CA ALA A 19 -20.85 0.29 24.52
C ALA A 19 -21.67 -0.45 23.46
N ALA A 20 -22.82 0.12 23.05
CA ALA A 20 -23.65 -0.42 21.97
C ALA A 20 -22.92 -0.48 20.62
N GLU A 21 -21.94 0.40 20.41
CA GLU A 21 -21.12 0.47 19.20
C GLU A 21 -19.76 -0.23 19.35
N GLY A 22 -19.64 -1.16 20.32
CA GLY A 22 -18.43 -1.90 20.61
C GLY A 22 -17.80 -2.54 19.37
N GLY A 23 -16.58 -2.11 19.04
CA GLY A 23 -15.87 -2.60 17.86
C GLY A 23 -16.24 -1.92 16.54
N ARG A 24 -16.83 -0.71 16.58
CA ARG A 24 -16.99 0.22 15.44
C ARG A 24 -16.12 1.48 15.60
N LEU A 25 -15.82 2.12 14.48
CA LEU A 25 -15.28 3.46 14.41
C LEU A 25 -16.43 4.41 14.71
N VAL A 26 -16.30 5.16 15.79
CA VAL A 26 -17.32 6.13 16.20
C VAL A 26 -16.70 7.49 16.43
N ALA A 27 -17.47 8.52 16.13
CA ALA A 27 -17.15 9.90 16.43
C ALA A 27 -18.43 10.63 16.82
N GLY A 28 -18.30 11.71 17.59
CA GLY A 28 -19.47 12.47 17.96
C GLY A 28 -19.16 13.77 18.66
N ALA A 29 -20.22 14.49 18.94
CA ALA A 29 -20.19 15.81 19.53
C ALA A 29 -21.47 16.05 20.34
N ASP A 30 -21.35 16.87 21.38
CA ASP A 30 -22.48 17.36 22.16
C ASP A 30 -22.47 18.88 22.13
N ARG A 31 -23.62 19.49 21.86
CA ARG A 31 -23.77 20.93 21.63
C ARG A 31 -24.98 21.44 22.38
N ARG A 32 -24.83 22.55 23.08
CA ARG A 32 -25.95 23.30 23.66
C ARG A 32 -26.16 24.57 22.84
N ILE A 33 -27.40 24.84 22.47
CA ILE A 33 -27.78 26.04 21.73
C ILE A 33 -29.04 26.67 22.34
N ALA A 34 -29.11 28.00 22.34
CA ALA A 34 -30.24 28.77 22.85
C ALA A 34 -31.40 28.86 21.84
N VAL A 35 -31.72 27.73 21.20
CA VAL A 35 -32.76 27.64 20.16
C VAL A 35 -33.65 26.43 20.44
N PRO A 36 -34.98 26.54 20.27
CA PRO A 36 -35.88 25.41 20.47
C PRO A 36 -35.54 24.19 19.60
N PRO A 37 -35.77 22.97 20.09
CA PRO A 37 -35.40 21.74 19.38
C PRO A 37 -36.11 21.61 18.02
N SER A 38 -37.32 22.14 17.88
CA SER A 38 -38.07 22.16 16.61
C SER A 38 -37.36 22.93 15.49
N VAL A 39 -36.75 24.06 15.83
CA VAL A 39 -36.01 24.90 14.86
C VAL A 39 -34.68 24.24 14.51
N ALA A 40 -33.93 23.77 15.52
CA ALA A 40 -32.68 23.03 15.31
C ALA A 40 -32.89 21.82 14.38
N ARG A 41 -33.95 21.05 14.62
CA ARG A 41 -34.36 19.89 13.81
C ARG A 41 -34.55 20.23 12.33
N GLN A 42 -35.26 21.30 12.01
CA GLN A 42 -35.52 21.70 10.62
C GLN A 42 -34.21 21.96 9.85
N HIS A 43 -33.25 22.62 10.50
CA HIS A 43 -31.95 22.91 9.91
C HIS A 43 -31.09 21.66 9.78
N LEU A 44 -31.07 20.78 10.79
CA LEU A 44 -30.33 19.52 10.74
C LEU A 44 -30.86 18.57 9.66
N LEU A 45 -32.18 18.52 9.45
CA LEU A 45 -32.77 17.76 8.33
C LEU A 45 -32.32 18.26 6.95
N ARG A 46 -32.02 19.56 6.80
CA ARG A 46 -31.45 20.10 5.56
C ARG A 46 -30.01 19.61 5.38
N VAL A 47 -29.19 19.68 6.44
CA VAL A 47 -27.80 19.21 6.43
C VAL A 47 -27.69 17.72 6.09
N ILE A 48 -28.55 16.89 6.69
CA ILE A 48 -28.60 15.44 6.40
C ILE A 48 -28.81 15.20 4.90
N ARG A 49 -29.74 15.94 4.28
CA ARG A 49 -30.02 15.83 2.84
C ARG A 49 -28.86 16.34 1.98
N ASP A 50 -28.29 17.49 2.33
CA ASP A 50 -27.16 18.09 1.61
C ASP A 50 -25.92 17.17 1.63
N LEU A 51 -25.69 16.47 2.75
CA LEU A 51 -24.63 15.49 2.91
C LEU A 51 -24.96 14.12 2.30
N SER A 52 -26.08 14.01 1.57
CA SER A 52 -26.54 12.79 0.88
C SER A 52 -26.74 11.59 1.82
N PHE A 53 -27.23 11.83 3.03
CA PHE A 53 -27.71 10.77 3.90
C PHE A 53 -29.18 10.45 3.60
N GLU A 54 -29.50 9.17 3.54
CA GLU A 54 -30.86 8.64 3.49
C GLU A 54 -31.43 8.57 4.91
N LEU A 55 -32.47 9.35 5.17
CA LEU A 55 -33.15 9.37 6.48
C LEU A 55 -33.88 8.05 6.72
N ARG A 56 -33.61 7.41 7.86
CA ARG A 56 -34.23 6.15 8.29
C ARG A 56 -35.30 6.37 9.34
N THR A 57 -35.01 7.21 10.33
CA THR A 57 -35.89 7.50 11.45
C THR A 57 -36.02 9.01 11.59
N GLU A 58 -37.24 9.51 11.61
CA GLU A 58 -37.56 10.92 11.82
C GLU A 58 -38.55 11.04 12.97
N GLN A 59 -38.05 11.27 14.17
CA GLN A 59 -38.84 11.56 15.36
C GLN A 59 -38.62 13.00 15.82
N LEU A 60 -39.35 13.42 16.84
CA LEU A 60 -39.28 14.79 17.34
C LEU A 60 -37.93 15.05 18.05
N SER A 61 -37.42 14.05 18.77
CA SER A 61 -36.17 14.09 19.53
C SER A 61 -35.03 13.26 18.93
N LEU A 62 -35.25 12.57 17.81
CA LEU A 62 -34.27 11.65 17.23
C LEU A 62 -34.32 11.68 15.70
N LEU A 63 -33.16 11.87 15.08
CA LEU A 63 -32.95 11.70 13.65
C LEU A 63 -31.91 10.60 13.43
N GLU A 64 -32.23 9.60 12.62
CA GLU A 64 -31.27 8.59 12.20
C GLU A 64 -31.21 8.55 10.68
N ALA A 65 -30.00 8.57 10.14
CA ALA A 65 -29.76 8.57 8.72
C ALA A 65 -28.57 7.68 8.38
N VAL A 66 -28.54 7.18 7.15
CA VAL A 66 -27.46 6.33 6.67
C VAL A 66 -26.95 6.83 5.34
N ARG A 67 -25.66 6.66 5.10
CA ARG A 67 -25.02 7.01 3.83
C ARG A 67 -24.14 5.85 3.37
N GLY A 68 -23.97 5.73 2.06
CA GLY A 68 -23.09 4.73 1.45
C GLY A 68 -23.67 3.32 1.45
N SER A 69 -22.92 2.39 0.86
CA SER A 69 -23.32 0.99 0.78
C SER A 69 -22.15 0.09 1.18
N LYS A 70 -22.44 -1.14 1.61
CA LYS A 70 -21.40 -2.14 1.94
C LYS A 70 -20.47 -2.40 0.75
N LEU A 71 -21.01 -2.36 -0.47
CA LEU A 71 -20.24 -2.50 -1.71
C LEU A 71 -19.40 -1.26 -2.03
N GLY A 72 -19.86 -0.07 -1.62
CA GLY A 72 -19.15 1.20 -1.80
C GLY A 72 -17.80 1.26 -1.09
N GLY A 73 -17.67 0.59 0.06
CA GLY A 73 -16.41 0.51 0.81
C GLY A 73 -15.28 -0.20 0.07
N VAL A 74 -15.57 -1.06 -0.92
CA VAL A 74 -14.55 -1.72 -1.74
C VAL A 74 -13.85 -0.72 -2.67
N THR A 75 -14.54 0.34 -3.09
CA THR A 75 -14.00 1.36 -4.00
C THR A 75 -13.15 2.43 -3.32
N LEU A 76 -13.01 2.39 -1.98
CA LEU A 76 -12.29 3.38 -1.16
C LEU A 76 -12.71 4.85 -1.37
N SER A 77 -13.82 5.11 -2.07
CA SER A 77 -14.35 6.45 -2.26
C SER A 77 -15.00 6.94 -0.96
N ALA A 78 -14.47 8.00 -0.35
CA ALA A 78 -15.02 8.63 0.85
C ALA A 78 -16.52 8.92 0.74
N ALA A 79 -17.01 9.21 -0.48
CA ALA A 79 -18.41 9.50 -0.71
C ALA A 79 -19.35 8.30 -0.55
N ARG A 80 -18.82 7.07 -0.68
CA ARG A 80 -19.58 5.81 -0.72
C ARG A 80 -19.36 4.93 0.51
N VAL A 81 -18.59 5.41 1.47
CA VAL A 81 -18.29 4.68 2.70
C VAL A 81 -19.56 4.52 3.55
N PRO A 82 -19.87 3.31 4.05
CA PRO A 82 -21.12 3.07 4.77
C PRO A 82 -21.07 3.64 6.20
N VAL A 83 -21.82 4.73 6.43
CA VAL A 83 -21.90 5.46 7.70
C VAL A 83 -23.33 5.53 8.21
N ALA A 84 -23.50 5.41 9.53
CA ALA A 84 -24.71 5.75 10.25
C ALA A 84 -24.50 7.08 10.98
N LEU A 85 -25.50 7.96 10.89
CA LEU A 85 -25.58 9.22 11.61
C LEU A 85 -26.82 9.16 12.51
N ARG A 86 -26.63 9.49 13.79
CA ARG A 86 -27.69 9.61 14.77
C ARG A 86 -27.58 10.97 15.45
N ILE A 87 -28.69 11.68 15.52
CA ILE A 87 -28.79 12.99 16.16
C ILE A 87 -29.91 12.94 17.19
N GLY A 88 -29.56 13.11 18.46
CA GLY A 88 -30.49 13.32 19.56
C GLY A 88 -30.73 14.80 19.80
N LEU A 89 -31.99 15.17 20.08
CA LEU A 89 -32.43 16.51 20.42
C LEU A 89 -33.17 16.44 21.76
N GLU A 90 -32.61 17.07 22.78
CA GLU A 90 -33.19 17.13 24.12
C GLU A 90 -33.43 18.60 24.47
N ALA A 91 -34.61 18.93 25.02
CA ALA A 91 -34.88 20.29 25.49
C ALA A 91 -34.00 20.59 26.71
N ASP A 92 -33.36 21.76 26.73
CA ASP A 92 -32.48 22.21 27.82
C ASP A 92 -32.79 23.67 28.13
N GLY A 93 -33.68 23.89 29.12
CA GLY A 93 -34.26 25.21 29.41
C GLY A 93 -35.00 25.79 28.20
N ASP A 94 -34.66 27.02 27.83
CA ASP A 94 -35.19 27.71 26.63
C ASP A 94 -34.52 27.27 25.32
N GLY A 95 -33.49 26.41 25.42
CA GLY A 95 -32.70 25.93 24.31
C GLY A 95 -32.85 24.43 24.05
N CYS A 96 -31.84 23.87 23.38
CA CYS A 96 -31.74 22.43 23.22
C CYS A 96 -30.29 21.94 23.27
N ARG A 97 -30.16 20.69 23.70
CA ARG A 97 -28.95 19.89 23.62
C ARG A 97 -29.03 18.99 22.39
N VAL A 98 -27.99 19.04 21.56
CA VAL A 98 -27.85 18.29 20.31
C VAL A 98 -26.70 17.30 20.46
N ALA A 99 -27.03 16.01 20.52
CA ALA A 99 -26.04 14.93 20.59
C ALA A 99 -25.88 14.28 19.22
N VAL A 100 -24.69 14.37 18.63
CA VAL A 100 -24.37 13.83 17.30
C VAL A 100 -23.48 12.61 17.46
N LEU A 101 -23.86 11.51 16.83
CA LEU A 101 -23.09 10.26 16.78
C LEU A 101 -22.97 9.79 15.33
N LEU A 102 -21.74 9.50 14.94
CA LEU A 102 -21.39 8.85 13.68
C LEU A 102 -20.78 7.50 13.99
N ALA A 103 -21.20 6.48 13.25
CA ALA A 103 -20.68 5.12 13.36
C ALA A 103 -20.44 4.51 11.98
N ASP A 104 -19.36 3.76 11.82
CA ASP A 104 -19.23 2.88 10.65
C ASP A 104 -20.30 1.78 10.68
N ARG A 105 -20.79 1.37 9.50
CA ARG A 105 -21.80 0.30 9.37
C ARG A 105 -21.21 -1.04 8.94
N TRP A 106 -19.91 -1.28 9.14
CA TRP A 106 -19.33 -2.57 8.83
C TRP A 106 -19.75 -3.61 9.87
N ALA A 107 -20.34 -4.70 9.39
CA ALA A 107 -20.69 -5.82 10.23
C ALA A 107 -19.47 -6.75 10.36
N GLY A 108 -18.78 -6.69 11.49
CA GLY A 108 -17.76 -7.66 11.89
C GLY A 108 -16.33 -7.12 11.98
N LYS A 109 -15.50 -7.83 12.76
CA LYS A 109 -14.08 -7.52 12.97
C LYS A 109 -13.23 -7.70 11.69
N VAL A 110 -13.70 -8.51 10.73
CA VAL A 110 -12.93 -9.01 9.57
C VAL A 110 -13.04 -8.10 8.34
N GLY A 111 -13.96 -7.12 8.31
CA GLY A 111 -14.19 -6.23 7.17
C GLY A 111 -13.56 -4.84 7.26
N ARG A 112 -12.83 -4.54 8.34
CA ARG A 112 -12.11 -3.26 8.50
C ARG A 112 -10.87 -3.27 7.62
N ASN A 113 -11.07 -3.07 6.33
CA ASN A 113 -9.97 -2.94 5.39
C ASN A 113 -9.10 -1.74 5.79
N TRP A 114 -7.83 -2.05 6.03
CA TRP A 114 -6.72 -1.14 6.18
C TRP A 114 -6.76 -0.09 5.06
N GLY A 115 -7.14 1.15 5.40
CA GLY A 115 -7.30 2.26 4.45
C GLY A 115 -8.66 2.96 4.49
N LEU A 116 -9.71 2.31 5.01
CA LEU A 116 -11.01 2.97 5.16
C LEU A 116 -11.08 3.91 6.36
N THR A 117 -10.31 3.67 7.43
CA THR A 117 -10.42 4.49 8.65
C THR A 117 -10.07 5.95 8.42
N SER A 118 -9.05 6.28 7.61
CA SER A 118 -8.75 7.67 7.27
C SER A 118 -9.89 8.31 6.46
N ALA A 119 -10.52 7.55 5.56
CA ALA A 119 -11.70 8.00 4.83
C ALA A 119 -12.89 8.25 5.77
N TYR A 120 -13.10 7.37 6.77
CA TYR A 120 -14.09 7.58 7.83
C TYR A 120 -13.77 8.82 8.67
N VAL A 121 -12.52 9.03 9.07
CA VAL A 121 -12.12 10.18 9.90
C VAL A 121 -12.36 11.49 9.14
N GLN A 122 -11.91 11.59 7.89
CA GLN A 122 -12.15 12.77 7.06
C GLN A 122 -13.64 13.00 6.82
N LEU A 123 -14.39 11.93 6.59
CA LEU A 123 -15.85 11.99 6.45
C LEU A 123 -16.51 12.45 7.74
N PHE A 124 -16.10 11.93 8.90
CA PHE A 124 -16.63 12.31 10.20
C PHE A 124 -16.34 13.77 10.52
N GLU A 125 -15.12 14.22 10.29
CA GLU A 125 -14.72 15.62 10.44
C GLU A 125 -15.56 16.53 9.53
N SER A 126 -15.74 16.15 8.26
CA SER A 126 -16.57 16.91 7.32
C SER A 126 -18.04 16.97 7.74
N VAL A 127 -18.62 15.86 8.20
CA VAL A 127 -20.02 15.79 8.64
C VAL A 127 -20.22 16.60 9.93
N LEU A 128 -19.34 16.43 10.92
CA LEU A 128 -19.41 17.17 12.19
C LEU A 128 -19.18 18.67 11.96
N GLY A 129 -18.23 19.06 11.12
CA GLY A 129 -18.00 20.46 10.76
C GLY A 129 -19.19 21.08 10.04
N ALA A 130 -19.89 20.33 9.17
CA ALA A 130 -21.12 20.80 8.53
C ALA A 130 -22.25 20.99 9.54
N VAL A 131 -22.41 20.06 10.50
CA VAL A 131 -23.40 20.19 11.58
C VAL A 131 -23.08 21.40 12.48
N ASP A 132 -21.84 21.51 12.97
CA ASP A 132 -21.40 22.63 13.81
C ASP A 132 -21.56 23.97 13.10
N GLY A 133 -21.25 24.03 11.80
CA GLY A 133 -21.44 25.24 11.00
C GLY A 133 -22.91 25.67 10.87
N VAL A 134 -23.86 24.73 10.94
CA VAL A 134 -25.29 25.02 10.90
C VAL A 134 -25.80 25.43 12.27
N LEU A 135 -25.40 24.72 13.32
CA LEU A 135 -25.75 25.07 14.70
C LEU A 135 -25.17 26.43 15.08
N GLY A 136 -23.95 26.76 14.66
CA GLY A 136 -23.35 28.06 14.95
C GLY A 136 -23.96 29.24 14.18
N ARG A 137 -24.68 28.99 13.08
CA ARG A 137 -25.52 30.03 12.45
C ARG A 137 -26.83 30.27 13.20
N LEU A 138 -27.35 29.24 13.85
CA LEU A 138 -28.57 29.34 14.67
C LEU A 138 -28.28 30.02 16.01
N ASP A 139 -27.14 29.69 16.61
CA ASP A 139 -26.68 30.29 17.87
C ASP A 139 -25.18 30.59 17.82
N PRO A 140 -24.80 31.78 17.31
CA PRO A 140 -23.40 32.22 17.27
C PRO A 140 -22.77 32.35 18.66
N SER A 141 -23.58 32.63 19.69
CA SER A 141 -23.10 32.80 21.06
C SER A 141 -22.75 31.46 21.71
N GLY A 142 -23.59 30.44 21.54
CA GLY A 142 -23.32 29.07 21.96
C GLY A 142 -22.18 28.42 21.18
N ALA A 143 -22.00 28.76 19.90
CA ALA A 143 -20.95 28.22 19.05
C ALA A 143 -19.53 28.47 19.59
N ALA A 144 -19.31 29.61 20.26
CA ALA A 144 -18.02 29.93 20.87
C ALA A 144 -17.64 28.97 22.00
N ALA A 145 -18.62 28.27 22.59
CA ALA A 145 -18.43 27.28 23.64
C ALA A 145 -18.37 25.83 23.11
N PHE A 146 -18.42 25.62 21.79
CA PHE A 146 -18.35 24.28 21.23
C PHE A 146 -16.95 23.69 21.45
N THR A 147 -16.89 22.61 22.22
CA THR A 147 -15.66 21.82 22.38
C THR A 147 -15.35 21.03 21.12
N GLY A 148 -14.11 20.54 21.02
CA GLY A 148 -13.75 19.53 20.02
C GLY A 148 -14.69 18.32 20.03
N TRP A 149 -14.76 17.62 18.90
CA TRP A 149 -15.48 16.35 18.80
C TRP A 149 -14.61 15.21 19.32
N TRP A 150 -15.26 14.19 19.88
CA TRP A 150 -14.59 13.00 20.38
C TRP A 150 -14.62 11.90 19.31
N ARG A 151 -13.68 10.96 19.41
CA ARG A 151 -13.62 9.79 18.53
C ARG A 151 -13.11 8.56 19.27
N GLN A 152 -13.53 7.40 18.81
CA GLN A 152 -13.01 6.11 19.23
C GLN A 152 -12.81 5.24 18.00
N THR A 153 -11.55 4.92 17.72
CA THR A 153 -11.18 4.06 16.58
C THR A 153 -11.17 2.57 16.92
N GLY A 154 -11.57 2.21 18.14
CA GLY A 154 -11.39 0.86 18.71
C GLY A 154 -9.95 0.63 19.18
N PRO A 155 -9.63 -0.54 19.76
CA PRO A 155 -8.30 -0.83 20.31
C PRO A 155 -7.18 -0.95 19.27
N GLY A 156 -7.46 -0.68 17.99
CA GLY A 156 -6.48 -0.60 16.91
C GLY A 156 -6.45 0.81 16.31
N ASP A 157 -5.48 1.60 16.76
CA ASP A 157 -4.78 2.65 16.03
C ASP A 157 -5.39 4.02 15.71
N VAL A 158 -4.57 5.04 16.02
CA VAL A 158 -4.57 6.39 15.42
C VAL A 158 -3.16 6.73 14.91
N ALA A 159 -2.10 6.27 15.58
CA ALA A 159 -0.70 6.54 15.19
C ALA A 159 -0.24 5.72 13.98
N ILE A 160 -0.70 4.47 13.82
CA ILE A 160 -0.27 3.58 12.72
C ILE A 160 -1.00 3.90 11.40
N MET A 161 -2.19 4.53 11.42
CA MET A 161 -3.04 4.71 10.24
C MET A 161 -2.70 5.89 9.32
N GLN A 162 -2.06 6.96 9.82
CA GLN A 162 -1.61 8.06 8.95
C GLN A 162 -0.57 7.58 7.92
N ASN A 163 0.16 6.49 8.23
CA ASN A 163 1.13 5.91 7.32
C ASN A 163 0.49 5.05 6.21
N ALA A 164 -0.57 4.27 6.50
CA ALA A 164 -1.08 3.22 5.58
C ALA A 164 -1.97 3.72 4.42
N ALA A 165 -2.91 4.67 4.64
CA ALA A 165 -3.76 5.18 3.55
C ALA A 165 -2.98 6.00 2.52
N SER A 166 -1.92 6.65 2.99
CA SER A 166 -0.94 7.29 2.11
C SER A 166 -0.14 6.27 1.31
N LEU A 167 -0.08 5.00 1.74
CA LEU A 167 0.74 3.92 1.23
C LEU A 167 0.06 3.14 0.10
N ALA A 168 -1.25 2.91 0.13
CA ALA A 168 -1.99 2.28 -0.97
C ALA A 168 -1.92 3.11 -2.28
N ASN A 169 -2.07 4.43 -2.17
CA ASN A 169 -1.83 5.36 -3.28
C ASN A 169 -0.33 5.48 -3.66
N ARG A 170 0.59 5.14 -2.74
CA ARG A 170 2.03 5.04 -3.03
C ARG A 170 2.40 3.70 -3.68
N ALA A 171 1.73 2.59 -3.40
CA ALA A 171 2.11 1.26 -3.88
C ALA A 171 2.11 1.16 -5.41
N GLY A 172 1.09 1.72 -6.08
CA GLY A 172 1.09 1.85 -7.56
C GLY A 172 2.20 2.76 -8.08
N ALA A 173 2.52 3.83 -7.34
CA ALA A 173 3.58 4.76 -7.69
C ALA A 173 4.99 4.25 -7.33
N VAL A 174 5.14 3.29 -6.42
CA VAL A 174 6.42 2.73 -5.93
C VAL A 174 6.79 1.46 -6.72
N LEU A 175 5.82 0.66 -7.18
CA LEU A 175 6.06 -0.47 -8.10
C LEU A 175 6.75 0.00 -9.38
N SER A 176 6.28 1.11 -9.94
CA SER A 176 6.92 1.72 -11.09
C SER A 176 8.29 2.35 -10.76
N ARG A 177 8.63 2.61 -9.48
CA ARG A 177 9.91 3.25 -9.08
C ARG A 177 10.99 2.24 -8.73
N HIS A 178 10.66 1.08 -8.17
CA HIS A 178 11.65 0.05 -7.81
C HIS A 178 12.27 -0.62 -9.04
N ALA A 179 11.48 -0.89 -10.09
CA ALA A 179 12.01 -1.37 -11.37
C ALA A 179 13.00 -0.39 -12.02
N SER A 180 12.91 0.92 -11.70
CA SER A 180 13.76 1.97 -12.25
C SER A 180 14.99 2.30 -11.38
N ARG A 181 15.01 1.97 -10.08
CA ARG A 181 16.16 2.27 -9.20
C ARG A 181 17.40 1.43 -9.51
N LEU A 182 17.22 0.24 -10.06
CA LEU A 182 18.34 -0.60 -10.52
C LEU A 182 19.10 -0.02 -11.72
N LEU A 183 18.60 1.05 -12.36
CA LEU A 183 19.17 1.60 -13.59
C LEU A 183 19.54 3.11 -13.54
N ASP A 184 18.93 3.91 -12.65
CA ASP A 184 19.11 5.38 -12.61
C ASP A 184 19.73 5.85 -11.27
N GLY A 185 21.02 5.59 -11.03
CA GLY A 185 21.74 6.20 -9.91
C GLY A 185 21.41 7.69 -9.73
N ASP A 186 21.15 8.07 -8.48
CA ASP A 186 21.00 9.45 -7.96
C ASP A 186 19.68 10.22 -8.18
N SER A 187 18.81 10.15 -7.16
CA SER A 187 18.15 11.37 -6.65
C SER A 187 17.82 11.26 -5.15
N PRO A 188 18.49 12.03 -4.26
CA PRO A 188 18.47 11.81 -2.81
C PRO A 188 17.21 12.31 -2.07
N ALA A 189 16.28 13.01 -2.73
CA ALA A 189 15.19 13.68 -2.05
C ALA A 189 13.82 13.50 -2.74
N GLN A 190 13.19 12.31 -2.58
CA GLN A 190 11.73 12.25 -2.38
C GLN A 190 11.22 10.84 -1.97
N ARG A 191 10.85 10.75 -0.69
CA ARG A 191 10.05 9.70 -0.01
C ARG A 191 10.64 8.28 -0.06
N ARG A 192 11.58 8.05 0.85
CA ARG A 192 12.08 6.72 1.24
C ARG A 192 10.91 5.83 1.70
N ALA A 193 10.88 4.62 1.16
CA ALA A 193 9.95 3.56 1.55
C ALA A 193 10.19 3.14 3.01
N SER A 194 9.27 2.39 3.61
CA SER A 194 9.18 2.21 5.08
C SER A 194 10.44 1.59 5.67
N VAL A 195 10.99 0.57 5.03
CA VAL A 195 12.22 -0.10 5.47
C VAL A 195 13.42 0.79 5.17
N SER A 196 13.53 1.33 3.95
CA SER A 196 14.61 2.25 3.58
C SER A 196 14.69 3.51 4.46
N ARG A 197 13.60 3.89 5.14
CA ARG A 197 13.57 5.03 6.08
C ARG A 197 14.24 4.71 7.41
N ALA A 198 14.26 3.44 7.81
CA ALA A 198 14.89 3.00 9.05
C ALA A 198 16.41 3.24 9.07
N GLY A 199 17.01 3.50 7.89
CA GLY A 199 18.44 3.79 7.75
C GLY A 199 19.30 2.52 7.64
N THR A 200 18.68 1.36 7.44
CA THR A 200 19.35 0.07 7.25
C THR A 200 19.37 -0.31 5.78
N ASP A 201 20.52 -0.74 5.26
CA ASP A 201 20.65 -1.23 3.87
C ASP A 201 20.04 -2.64 3.71
N THR A 202 19.99 -3.40 4.80
CA THR A 202 19.44 -4.75 4.87
C THR A 202 18.33 -4.84 5.92
N PHE A 203 17.34 -5.69 5.65
CA PHE A 203 16.26 -6.06 6.54
C PHE A 203 16.28 -7.58 6.72
N THR A 204 16.38 -7.99 7.97
CA THR A 204 16.58 -9.37 8.39
C THR A 204 15.29 -9.92 8.97
N PHE A 205 14.78 -10.98 8.35
CA PHE A 205 13.72 -11.80 8.89
C PHE A 205 14.35 -12.95 9.71
N GLU A 206 14.02 -13.04 11.00
CA GLU A 206 14.56 -14.04 11.91
C GLU A 206 13.52 -15.10 12.25
N ALA A 207 13.71 -16.33 11.76
CA ALA A 207 12.98 -17.50 12.21
C ALA A 207 13.83 -18.29 13.24
N PRO A 208 13.25 -19.22 14.03
CA PRO A 208 13.99 -19.92 15.08
C PRO A 208 15.27 -20.65 14.62
N GLN A 209 15.27 -21.21 13.40
CA GLN A 209 16.38 -22.00 12.86
C GLN A 209 17.03 -21.38 11.62
N ALA A 210 16.49 -20.27 11.12
CA ALA A 210 16.91 -19.68 9.85
C ALA A 210 16.82 -18.17 9.88
N VAL A 211 17.69 -17.53 9.10
CA VAL A 211 17.74 -16.08 8.95
C VAL A 211 17.65 -15.77 7.46
N ALA A 212 16.85 -14.78 7.10
CA ALA A 212 16.75 -14.27 5.74
C ALA A 212 17.13 -12.81 5.72
N GLU A 213 18.28 -12.50 5.12
CA GLU A 213 18.75 -11.14 4.91
C GLU A 213 18.30 -10.65 3.53
N VAL A 214 17.53 -9.57 3.53
CA VAL A 214 16.91 -9.02 2.33
C VAL A 214 17.37 -7.57 2.18
N PRO A 215 17.81 -7.11 0.98
CA PRO A 215 18.05 -5.68 0.77
C PRO A 215 16.81 -4.87 1.12
N ALA A 216 16.97 -3.72 1.79
CA ALA A 216 15.86 -2.89 2.26
C ALA A 216 14.87 -2.55 1.13
N GLU A 217 15.40 -2.31 -0.07
CA GLU A 217 14.65 -2.10 -1.30
C GLU A 217 13.72 -3.26 -1.66
N LEU A 218 14.22 -4.48 -1.53
CA LEU A 218 13.45 -5.68 -1.83
C LEU A 218 12.42 -5.95 -0.73
N ALA A 219 12.75 -5.68 0.54
CA ALA A 219 11.78 -5.75 1.64
C ALA A 219 10.64 -4.73 1.47
N ASP A 220 10.94 -3.50 1.02
CA ASP A 220 9.93 -2.52 0.62
C ASP A 220 9.06 -3.04 -0.55
N GLY A 221 9.70 -3.75 -1.51
CA GLY A 221 9.02 -4.49 -2.57
C GLY A 221 8.05 -5.56 -2.04
N MET A 222 8.47 -6.34 -1.04
CA MET A 222 7.66 -7.39 -0.39
C MET A 222 6.43 -6.80 0.30
N LEU A 223 6.59 -5.72 1.07
CA LEU A 223 5.48 -5.04 1.77
C LEU A 223 4.45 -4.48 0.78
N MET A 224 4.94 -3.88 -0.31
CA MET A 224 4.11 -3.36 -1.37
C MET A 224 3.32 -4.47 -2.09
N VAL A 225 3.95 -5.60 -2.38
CA VAL A 225 3.26 -6.77 -2.93
C VAL A 225 2.21 -7.29 -1.95
N GLY A 226 2.55 -7.42 -0.67
CA GLY A 226 1.63 -7.87 0.37
C GLY A 226 0.40 -6.95 0.48
N THR A 227 0.59 -5.64 0.38
CA THR A 227 -0.50 -4.65 0.34
C THR A 227 -1.39 -4.82 -0.88
N LEU A 228 -0.80 -5.07 -2.06
CA LEU A 228 -1.56 -5.32 -3.29
C LEU A 228 -2.39 -6.58 -3.21
N ILE A 229 -1.82 -7.67 -2.67
CA ILE A 229 -2.50 -8.93 -2.42
C ILE A 229 -3.68 -8.72 -1.47
N ALA A 230 -3.48 -8.01 -0.35
CA ALA A 230 -4.55 -7.72 0.61
C ALA A 230 -5.69 -6.88 -0.02
N SER A 231 -5.35 -5.91 -0.88
CA SER A 231 -6.35 -5.07 -1.54
C SER A 231 -7.11 -5.75 -2.68
N ARG A 232 -6.46 -6.69 -3.39
CA ARG A 232 -6.96 -7.35 -4.59
C ARG A 232 -6.49 -8.82 -4.61
N PRO A 233 -7.14 -9.69 -3.83
CA PRO A 233 -6.66 -11.06 -3.67
C PRO A 233 -6.83 -11.94 -4.93
N GLY A 234 -7.70 -11.55 -5.87
CA GLY A 234 -7.99 -12.37 -7.06
C GLY A 234 -8.41 -13.79 -6.66
N ASP A 235 -7.83 -14.79 -7.31
CA ASP A 235 -8.11 -16.21 -7.06
C ASP A 235 -7.22 -16.84 -5.95
N MET A 236 -6.60 -16.02 -5.09
CA MET A 236 -5.77 -16.55 -4.01
C MET A 236 -6.61 -17.20 -2.89
N PRO A 237 -6.10 -18.28 -2.26
CA PRO A 237 -6.77 -18.89 -1.12
C PRO A 237 -6.96 -17.89 0.04
N PRO A 238 -8.15 -17.81 0.66
CA PRO A 238 -8.44 -16.81 1.68
C PRO A 238 -7.52 -16.90 2.90
N ASN A 239 -7.11 -18.12 3.28
CA ASN A 239 -6.17 -18.34 4.38
C ASN A 239 -4.79 -17.73 4.10
N LEU A 240 -4.30 -17.84 2.86
CA LEU A 240 -3.02 -17.24 2.46
C LEU A 240 -3.13 -15.71 2.47
N VAL A 241 -4.24 -15.16 1.99
CA VAL A 241 -4.48 -13.71 2.00
C VAL A 241 -4.48 -13.18 3.44
N ALA A 242 -5.15 -13.86 4.36
CA ALA A 242 -5.17 -13.51 5.78
C ALA A 242 -3.78 -13.56 6.41
N GLN A 243 -2.98 -14.59 6.12
CA GLN A 243 -1.60 -14.70 6.60
C GLN A 243 -0.70 -13.59 6.04
N VAL A 244 -0.78 -13.31 4.74
CA VAL A 244 -0.05 -12.18 4.11
C VAL A 244 -0.41 -10.87 4.80
N GLN A 245 -1.71 -10.62 4.99
CA GLN A 245 -2.18 -9.40 5.62
C GLN A 245 -1.69 -9.27 7.08
N SER A 246 -1.74 -10.37 7.85
CA SER A 246 -1.25 -10.41 9.23
C SER A 246 0.26 -10.20 9.32
N LEU A 247 1.04 -10.77 8.40
CA LEU A 247 2.49 -10.59 8.35
C LEU A 247 2.86 -9.15 7.99
N VAL A 248 2.28 -8.60 6.92
CA VAL A 248 2.52 -7.21 6.48
C VAL A 248 2.20 -6.25 7.63
N PHE A 249 1.09 -6.47 8.32
CA PHE A 249 0.71 -5.66 9.48
C PHE A 249 1.80 -5.65 10.55
N ARG A 250 2.24 -6.83 11.02
CA ARG A 250 3.24 -6.91 12.09
C ARG A 250 4.58 -6.33 11.68
N VAL A 251 4.99 -6.49 10.42
CA VAL A 251 6.24 -5.89 9.91
C VAL A 251 6.14 -4.37 9.90
N GLU A 252 5.01 -3.80 9.46
CA GLU A 252 4.81 -2.35 9.46
C GLU A 252 4.70 -1.78 10.89
N GLU A 253 4.00 -2.47 11.79
CA GLU A 253 3.93 -2.12 13.21
C GLU A 253 5.32 -2.11 13.85
N HIS A 254 6.11 -3.15 13.57
CA HIS A 254 7.50 -3.22 14.00
C HIS A 254 8.30 -2.01 13.47
N LEU A 255 8.27 -1.74 12.17
CA LEU A 255 8.96 -0.59 11.57
C LEU A 255 8.49 0.76 12.13
N ALA A 256 7.22 0.90 12.48
CA ALA A 256 6.68 2.11 13.08
C ALA A 256 7.11 2.29 14.54
N SER A 257 7.31 1.19 15.27
CA SER A 257 7.74 1.19 16.68
C SER A 257 9.23 1.53 16.84
N VAL A 258 10.05 1.31 15.81
CA VAL A 258 11.49 1.56 15.91
C VAL A 258 11.82 3.01 15.56
N ALA A 259 12.54 3.68 16.47
CA ALA A 259 13.02 5.04 16.23
C ALA A 259 13.93 5.09 14.99
N PRO A 260 13.85 6.14 14.14
CA PRO A 260 14.71 6.27 12.98
C PRO A 260 16.18 6.23 13.39
N GLY A 261 16.97 5.34 12.79
CA GLY A 261 18.40 5.18 13.07
C GLY A 261 18.74 4.34 14.31
N ALA A 262 17.76 3.82 15.05
CA ALA A 262 18.02 2.87 16.13
C ALA A 262 18.34 1.48 15.56
N ALA A 263 19.51 0.92 15.86
CA ALA A 263 19.69 -0.52 15.76
C ALA A 263 18.92 -1.21 16.90
N PRO A 264 18.11 -2.26 16.67
CA PRO A 264 18.03 -3.09 15.47
C PRO A 264 16.74 -2.89 14.62
N ALA A 265 16.50 -1.70 14.06
CA ALA A 265 15.32 -1.45 13.20
C ALA A 265 15.16 -2.40 12.00
N GLY A 266 16.25 -3.06 11.60
CA GLY A 266 16.28 -3.99 10.51
C GLY A 266 15.94 -5.44 10.87
N ARG A 267 15.54 -5.79 12.11
CA ARG A 267 15.35 -7.20 12.51
C ARG A 267 13.92 -7.51 12.92
N PHE A 268 13.24 -8.35 12.15
CA PHE A 268 11.86 -8.76 12.42
C PHE A 268 11.78 -10.26 12.70
N ALA A 269 11.25 -10.62 13.88
CA ALA A 269 11.02 -12.02 14.24
C ALA A 269 9.82 -12.60 13.47
N VAL A 270 10.03 -13.74 12.83
CA VAL A 270 9.05 -14.45 12.00
C VAL A 270 8.68 -15.75 12.70
N GLU A 271 7.39 -15.98 12.90
CA GLU A 271 6.90 -17.26 13.41
C GLU A 271 7.09 -18.36 12.36
N PRO A 272 7.33 -19.63 12.76
CA PRO A 272 7.50 -20.74 11.81
C PRO A 272 6.36 -20.87 10.79
N ALA A 273 5.13 -20.52 11.19
CA ALA A 273 3.95 -20.55 10.32
C ALA A 273 3.99 -19.50 9.20
N ASP A 274 4.73 -18.41 9.37
CA ASP A 274 4.82 -17.30 8.40
C ASP A 274 6.03 -17.40 7.48
N VAL A 275 6.95 -18.32 7.74
CA VAL A 275 8.12 -18.58 6.87
C VAL A 275 7.71 -18.77 5.40
N PRO A 276 6.68 -19.57 5.06
CA PRO A 276 6.22 -19.71 3.68
C PRO A 276 5.66 -18.40 3.09
N VAL A 277 5.06 -17.55 3.92
CA VAL A 277 4.47 -16.27 3.50
C VAL A 277 5.56 -15.26 3.17
N VAL A 278 6.61 -15.18 4.00
CA VAL A 278 7.82 -14.38 3.73
C VAL A 278 8.46 -14.83 2.42
N THR A 279 8.66 -16.15 2.24
CA THR A 279 9.19 -16.70 0.98
C THR A 279 8.31 -16.34 -0.22
N PHE A 280 7.00 -16.47 -0.10
CA PHE A 280 6.06 -16.12 -1.15
C PHE A 280 6.14 -14.63 -1.52
N LEU A 281 6.17 -13.72 -0.54
CA LEU A 281 6.30 -12.28 -0.79
C LEU A 281 7.64 -11.93 -1.44
N HIS A 282 8.74 -12.55 -1.00
CA HIS A 282 10.07 -12.40 -1.61
C HIS A 282 10.05 -12.81 -3.08
N GLN A 283 9.52 -14.00 -3.38
CA GLN A 283 9.39 -14.50 -4.74
C GLN A 283 8.58 -13.55 -5.63
N GLN A 284 7.42 -13.07 -5.15
CA GLN A 284 6.59 -12.16 -5.91
C GLN A 284 7.24 -10.79 -6.12
N ALA A 285 7.97 -10.26 -5.13
CA ALA A 285 8.72 -9.02 -5.26
C ALA A 285 9.86 -9.17 -6.30
N ARG A 286 10.60 -10.28 -6.27
CA ARG A 286 11.65 -10.60 -7.25
C ARG A 286 11.10 -10.73 -8.67
N LEU A 287 10.01 -11.48 -8.86
CA LEU A 287 9.36 -11.63 -10.16
C LEU A 287 8.93 -10.29 -10.75
N ARG A 288 8.33 -9.42 -9.94
CA ARG A 288 7.92 -8.07 -10.36
C ARG A 288 9.08 -7.13 -10.61
N GLY A 289 10.25 -7.39 -10.02
CA GLY A 289 11.49 -6.66 -10.32
C GLY A 289 12.11 -7.06 -11.67
N MET A 290 11.90 -8.29 -12.14
CA MET A 290 12.47 -8.80 -13.40
C MET A 290 11.53 -8.67 -14.61
N LEU A 291 10.22 -8.68 -14.37
CA LEU A 291 9.23 -8.63 -15.44
C LEU A 291 8.89 -7.18 -15.82
N PRO A 292 8.70 -6.88 -17.12
CA PRO A 292 8.24 -5.56 -17.54
C PRO A 292 6.88 -5.24 -16.89
N ALA A 293 6.87 -4.20 -16.05
CA ALA A 293 5.67 -3.69 -15.42
C ALA A 293 5.12 -2.48 -16.20
N ARG A 294 3.79 -2.42 -16.35
CA ARG A 294 3.06 -1.27 -16.91
C ARG A 294 1.86 -0.94 -16.03
N ASN A 295 1.34 0.27 -16.18
CA ASN A 295 0.13 0.68 -15.50
C ASN A 295 -1.04 0.53 -16.46
N LEU A 296 -2.00 -0.33 -16.13
CA LEU A 296 -3.30 -0.38 -16.78
C LEU A 296 -4.23 0.60 -16.08
N ARG A 297 -4.59 1.67 -16.77
CA ARG A 297 -5.58 2.65 -16.34
C ARG A 297 -6.93 2.30 -16.95
N THR A 298 -7.93 2.05 -16.12
CA THR A 298 -9.30 1.76 -16.56
C THR A 298 -10.19 2.94 -16.23
N CYS A 299 -10.74 3.61 -17.24
CA CYS A 299 -11.61 4.76 -16.99
C CYS A 299 -12.82 4.36 -16.12
N THR A 300 -13.06 5.09 -15.03
CA THR A 300 -14.17 4.78 -14.11
C THR A 300 -15.54 4.99 -14.75
N THR A 301 -15.63 5.85 -15.77
CA THR A 301 -16.87 6.19 -16.47
C THR A 301 -17.19 5.22 -17.61
N CYS A 302 -16.31 5.11 -18.63
CA CYS A 302 -16.60 4.32 -19.83
C CYS A 302 -15.85 2.97 -19.89
N ARG A 303 -15.10 2.62 -18.84
CA ARG A 303 -14.33 1.36 -18.73
C ARG A 303 -13.29 1.14 -19.82
N LEU A 304 -12.91 2.18 -20.56
CA LEU A 304 -11.81 2.08 -21.52
C LEU A 304 -10.50 1.81 -20.77
N GLU A 305 -9.83 0.75 -21.20
CA GLU A 305 -8.52 0.34 -20.72
C GLU A 305 -7.40 1.00 -21.54
N LYS A 306 -6.41 1.57 -20.86
CA LYS A 306 -5.20 2.12 -21.46
C LYS A 306 -3.98 1.62 -20.69
N VAL A 307 -3.10 0.90 -21.37
CA VAL A 307 -1.79 0.54 -20.83
C VAL A 307 -0.85 1.72 -21.03
N THR A 308 -0.32 2.26 -19.95
CA THR A 308 0.71 3.30 -19.97
C THR A 308 2.05 2.74 -19.51
N ASN A 309 3.10 3.17 -20.20
CA ASN A 309 4.47 2.90 -19.80
C ASN A 309 4.91 3.99 -18.81
N PRO A 310 5.10 3.66 -17.52
CA PRO A 310 5.47 4.65 -16.51
C PRO A 310 6.86 5.26 -16.79
N ASP A 311 7.76 4.52 -17.43
CA ASP A 311 9.11 5.01 -17.79
C ASP A 311 9.00 6.08 -18.88
N LEU A 312 8.15 5.83 -19.88
CA LEU A 312 7.89 6.78 -20.96
C LEU A 312 7.17 8.03 -20.44
N GLU A 313 6.19 7.89 -19.53
CA GLU A 313 5.55 9.04 -18.87
C GLU A 313 6.59 9.90 -18.11
N ARG A 314 7.55 9.26 -17.43
CA ARG A 314 8.62 9.98 -16.73
C ARG A 314 9.62 10.63 -17.65
N LEU A 315 10.03 9.95 -18.72
CA LEU A 315 10.91 10.55 -19.73
C LEU A 315 10.24 11.77 -20.36
N GLN A 316 8.94 11.68 -20.69
CA GLN A 316 8.16 12.81 -21.20
C GLN A 316 8.06 13.94 -20.16
N GLU A 317 7.81 13.63 -18.89
CA GLU A 317 7.78 14.62 -17.81
C GLU A 317 9.16 15.27 -17.59
N ARG A 318 10.25 14.49 -17.65
CA ARG A 318 11.62 14.98 -17.56
C ARG A 318 11.94 15.89 -18.75
N SER A 319 11.63 15.48 -19.98
CA SER A 319 11.78 16.29 -21.19
C SER A 319 10.93 17.55 -21.18
N ARG A 320 9.72 17.49 -20.60
CA ARG A 320 8.86 18.65 -20.39
C ARG A 320 9.53 19.63 -19.42
N ARG A 321 9.99 19.17 -18.26
CA ARG A 321 10.70 20.01 -17.28
C ARG A 321 11.97 20.63 -17.85
N THR A 322 12.79 19.87 -18.60
CA THR A 322 14.00 20.43 -19.21
C THR A 322 13.68 21.47 -20.27
N ARG A 323 12.59 21.28 -21.06
CA ARG A 323 12.11 22.28 -22.02
C ARG A 323 11.59 23.53 -21.30
N ASP A 324 10.86 23.37 -20.21
CA ASP A 324 10.36 24.47 -19.39
C ASP A 324 11.52 25.30 -18.80
N LEU A 325 12.60 24.64 -18.35
CA LEU A 325 13.81 25.32 -17.89
C LEU A 325 14.58 26.00 -19.03
N ALA A 326 14.79 25.34 -20.17
CA ALA A 326 15.49 25.94 -21.31
C ALA A 326 14.76 27.19 -21.83
N THR A 327 13.44 27.15 -21.89
CA THR A 327 12.63 28.30 -22.32
C THR A 327 12.57 29.44 -21.30
N SER A 328 12.97 29.21 -20.04
CA SER A 328 13.05 30.24 -19.00
C SER A 328 14.29 31.13 -19.12
N ILE A 329 15.39 30.61 -19.68
CA ILE A 329 16.67 31.34 -19.79
C ILE A 329 16.65 32.36 -20.95
N SER A 330 15.86 32.13 -22.01
CA SER A 330 15.77 33.04 -23.16
C SER A 330 14.82 34.25 -22.97
N ALA A 331 14.20 34.41 -21.80
CA ALA A 331 13.10 35.37 -21.59
C ALA A 331 13.51 36.67 -20.88
N VAL A 332 14.67 37.26 -21.25
CA VAL A 332 15.23 38.43 -20.55
C VAL A 332 14.54 39.78 -20.89
N ILE A 333 13.53 39.85 -21.79
CA ILE A 333 13.14 41.18 -22.35
C ILE A 333 11.69 41.64 -22.10
N THR A 334 10.75 40.87 -21.51
CA THR A 334 9.38 41.44 -21.28
C THR A 334 8.62 40.90 -20.04
N PRO A 335 8.23 41.76 -19.08
CA PRO A 335 7.60 41.37 -17.81
C PRO A 335 6.18 40.79 -17.92
N TYR A 336 5.43 41.07 -18.99
CA TYR A 336 4.07 40.55 -19.17
C TYR A 336 4.03 39.05 -19.55
N VAL A 337 5.12 38.48 -20.07
CA VAL A 337 5.23 37.05 -20.40
C VAL A 337 5.40 36.19 -19.15
N LEU A 338 5.93 36.76 -18.06
CA LEU A 338 6.17 36.04 -16.79
C LEU A 338 4.87 35.64 -16.08
N ALA A 339 3.85 36.50 -16.05
CA ALA A 339 2.58 36.22 -15.36
C ALA A 339 1.75 35.11 -16.05
N GLY A 340 1.68 35.13 -17.39
CA GLY A 340 1.01 34.07 -18.16
C GLY A 340 1.69 32.71 -18.05
N ARG A 341 3.03 32.68 -17.95
CA ARG A 341 3.79 31.43 -17.80
C ARG A 341 3.71 30.82 -16.40
N LEU A 342 3.62 31.62 -15.33
CA LEU A 342 3.39 31.11 -13.97
C LEU A 342 2.03 30.37 -13.87
N ALA A 343 1.01 30.85 -14.57
CA ALA A 343 -0.28 30.16 -14.67
C ALA A 343 -0.19 28.84 -15.48
N GLN A 344 0.59 28.81 -16.57
CA GLN A 344 0.81 27.58 -17.36
C GLN A 344 1.63 26.52 -16.60
N LEU A 345 2.58 26.93 -15.76
CA LEU A 345 3.37 26.02 -14.93
C LEU A 345 2.53 25.32 -13.85
N ASN A 346 1.44 25.96 -13.40
CA ASN A 346 0.52 25.38 -12.42
C ASN A 346 -0.54 24.46 -13.07
N ASN A 347 -0.80 24.61 -14.37
CA ASN A 347 -1.72 23.75 -15.12
C ASN A 347 -1.03 22.45 -15.57
N LYS A 348 -0.64 21.62 -14.59
CA LYS A 348 -0.44 20.20 -14.84
C LYS A 348 -1.80 19.62 -15.17
N GLY A 349 -2.08 19.45 -16.45
CA GLY A 349 -3.26 18.72 -16.91
C GLY A 349 -3.39 17.37 -16.20
N PRO A 350 -4.59 16.79 -16.18
CA PRO A 350 -4.83 15.54 -15.48
C PRO A 350 -3.85 14.47 -15.97
N THR A 351 -3.32 13.66 -15.04
CA THR A 351 -2.38 12.57 -15.35
C THR A 351 -2.99 11.54 -16.31
N PHE A 352 -4.31 11.46 -16.34
CA PHE A 352 -5.09 10.65 -17.26
C PHE A 352 -6.28 11.46 -17.78
N ALA A 353 -6.46 11.46 -19.10
CA ALA A 353 -7.69 11.87 -19.75
C ALA A 353 -8.16 10.72 -20.64
N CYS A 354 -9.37 10.22 -20.39
CA CYS A 354 -9.93 9.15 -21.20
C CYS A 354 -10.16 9.65 -22.63
N PRO A 355 -9.58 9.02 -23.67
CA PRO A 355 -9.76 9.46 -25.05
C PRO A 355 -11.22 9.29 -25.56
N ARG A 356 -12.02 8.44 -24.90
CA ARG A 356 -13.41 8.17 -25.31
C ARG A 356 -14.43 9.14 -24.70
N CYS A 357 -14.33 9.41 -23.40
CA CYS A 357 -15.34 10.19 -22.67
C CYS A 357 -14.78 11.43 -21.95
N GLN A 358 -13.49 11.72 -22.10
CA GLN A 358 -12.78 12.82 -21.44
C GLN A 358 -12.84 12.79 -19.89
N GLY A 359 -13.26 11.67 -19.30
CA GLY A 359 -13.20 11.45 -17.85
C GLY A 359 -11.75 11.51 -17.36
N MET A 360 -11.54 12.19 -16.23
CA MET A 360 -10.22 12.38 -15.61
C MET A 360 -9.87 11.31 -14.57
N ASP A 361 -10.85 10.48 -14.19
CA ASP A 361 -10.67 9.43 -13.20
C ASP A 361 -10.43 8.06 -13.87
N ALA A 362 -9.42 7.34 -13.39
CA ALA A 362 -9.14 5.97 -13.78
C ALA A 362 -8.71 5.10 -12.60
N ASP A 363 -9.18 3.87 -12.60
CA ASP A 363 -8.68 2.82 -11.73
C ASP A 363 -7.29 2.39 -12.24
N GLU A 364 -6.25 2.67 -11.46
CA GLU A 364 -4.89 2.24 -11.79
C GLU A 364 -4.61 0.83 -11.24
N THR A 365 -4.08 -0.02 -12.12
CA THR A 365 -3.68 -1.39 -11.79
C THR A 365 -2.32 -1.66 -12.41
N VAL A 366 -1.41 -2.31 -11.68
CA VAL A 366 -0.11 -2.70 -12.26
C VAL A 366 -0.29 -4.04 -12.95
N VAL A 367 0.10 -4.10 -14.21
CA VAL A 367 0.10 -5.32 -15.03
C VAL A 367 1.51 -5.69 -15.43
N THR A 368 1.77 -6.98 -15.52
CA THR A 368 3.01 -7.53 -16.08
C THR A 368 2.72 -8.22 -17.39
N PHE A 369 3.74 -8.44 -18.22
CA PHE A 369 3.60 -9.13 -19.50
C PHE A 369 4.35 -10.47 -19.45
N CYS A 370 3.71 -11.52 -19.95
CA CYS A 370 4.37 -12.81 -20.07
C CYS A 370 5.51 -12.74 -21.09
N GLN A 371 6.74 -13.01 -20.66
CA GLN A 371 7.92 -12.94 -21.55
C GLN A 371 7.84 -13.93 -22.73
N ARG A 372 7.14 -15.06 -22.57
CA ARG A 372 6.99 -16.07 -23.64
C ARG A 372 5.98 -15.71 -24.73
N CYS A 373 4.83 -15.13 -24.37
CA CYS A 373 3.71 -14.94 -25.31
C CYS A 373 3.13 -13.52 -25.37
N GLY A 374 3.70 -12.58 -24.61
CA GLY A 374 3.25 -11.19 -24.55
C GLY A 374 1.88 -10.98 -23.89
N ASP A 375 1.28 -12.01 -23.30
CA ASP A 375 -0.05 -11.91 -22.68
C ASP A 375 0.01 -11.02 -21.43
N ARG A 376 -0.99 -10.14 -21.29
CA ARG A 376 -1.11 -9.19 -20.18
C ARG A 376 -1.62 -9.92 -18.94
N ARG A 377 -0.88 -9.79 -17.83
CA ARG A 377 -1.16 -10.41 -16.54
C ARG A 377 -1.50 -9.33 -15.51
N ALA A 378 -2.75 -9.30 -15.08
CA ALA A 378 -3.24 -8.37 -14.06
C ALA A 378 -3.31 -9.03 -12.66
N GLU A 379 -2.93 -10.31 -12.56
CA GLU A 379 -2.97 -11.04 -11.30
C GLU A 379 -1.99 -10.46 -10.27
N THR A 380 -2.41 -10.41 -9.01
CA THR A 380 -1.54 -9.94 -7.92
C THR A 380 -0.41 -10.92 -7.63
N ALA A 381 -0.67 -12.22 -7.75
CA ALA A 381 0.32 -13.28 -7.62
C ALA A 381 0.62 -13.95 -8.96
N LEU A 382 1.86 -13.82 -9.43
CA LEU A 382 2.34 -14.45 -10.65
C LEU A 382 2.77 -15.88 -10.34
N ARG A 383 2.03 -16.86 -10.88
CA ARG A 383 2.34 -18.30 -10.80
C ARG A 383 2.63 -18.85 -12.18
N THR A 384 1.59 -19.01 -12.99
CA THR A 384 1.68 -19.45 -14.37
C THR A 384 0.92 -18.50 -15.29
N CYS A 385 1.34 -18.42 -16.55
CA CYS A 385 0.60 -17.71 -17.58
C CYS A 385 -0.57 -18.56 -18.07
N ALA A 386 -1.82 -18.09 -17.93
CA ALA A 386 -3.00 -18.85 -18.35
C ALA A 386 -3.01 -19.20 -19.85
N LYS A 387 -2.41 -18.36 -20.70
CA LYS A 387 -2.40 -18.55 -22.16
C LYS A 387 -1.38 -19.59 -22.64
N CYS A 388 -0.13 -19.54 -22.13
CA CYS A 388 0.97 -20.38 -22.63
C CYS A 388 1.58 -21.31 -21.57
N GLN A 389 1.00 -21.35 -20.37
CA GLN A 389 1.44 -22.16 -19.22
C GLN A 389 2.90 -21.93 -18.80
N PHE A 390 3.47 -20.78 -19.17
CA PHE A 390 4.80 -20.39 -18.70
C PHE A 390 4.80 -20.23 -17.18
N ASP A 391 5.66 -20.97 -16.48
CA ASP A 391 5.86 -20.84 -15.03
C ASP A 391 6.75 -19.64 -14.74
N PHE A 392 6.21 -18.59 -14.13
CA PHE A 392 6.98 -17.42 -13.78
C PHE A 392 8.06 -17.75 -12.74
N ARG A 393 7.84 -18.74 -11.88
CA ARG A 393 8.78 -19.11 -10.81
C ARG A 393 10.09 -19.67 -11.34
N SER A 394 10.11 -20.19 -12.57
CA SER A 394 11.34 -20.66 -13.19
C SER A 394 12.35 -19.52 -13.38
N LEU A 395 11.90 -18.26 -13.44
CA LEU A 395 12.77 -17.08 -13.56
C LEU A 395 13.59 -16.80 -12.29
N ILE A 396 13.14 -17.29 -11.13
CA ILE A 396 13.79 -17.13 -9.83
C ILE A 396 14.26 -18.47 -9.26
N ALA A 397 14.35 -19.50 -10.09
CA ALA A 397 14.84 -20.80 -9.67
C ALA A 397 16.28 -20.65 -9.13
N GLY A 398 16.53 -21.17 -7.92
CA GLY A 398 17.82 -21.10 -7.24
C GLY A 398 17.98 -19.94 -6.25
N ASP A 399 17.01 -19.02 -6.15
CA ASP A 399 17.05 -17.94 -5.16
C ASP A 399 16.70 -18.48 -3.75
N GLN A 400 17.71 -18.80 -2.94
CA GLN A 400 17.53 -19.32 -1.59
C GLN A 400 17.49 -18.17 -0.57
N LEU A 401 16.28 -17.83 -0.13
CA LEU A 401 16.06 -16.74 0.81
C LEU A 401 16.59 -17.03 2.23
N TRP A 402 16.36 -18.24 2.72
CA TRP A 402 16.64 -18.62 4.11
C TRP A 402 17.99 -19.30 4.24
N GLN A 403 18.85 -18.76 5.11
CA GLN A 403 20.12 -19.35 5.50
C GLN A 403 19.97 -20.02 6.86
N SER A 404 20.60 -21.18 7.04
CA SER A 404 20.61 -21.86 8.34
C SER A 404 21.34 -21.00 9.36
N ARG A 405 20.73 -20.78 10.53
CA ARG A 405 21.41 -20.08 11.62
C ARG A 405 22.61 -20.93 12.06
N PRO A 406 23.84 -20.37 12.14
CA PRO A 406 24.96 -21.11 12.69
C PRO A 406 24.59 -21.56 14.10
N ALA A 407 24.79 -22.84 14.42
CA ALA A 407 24.58 -23.30 15.78
C ALA A 407 25.41 -22.40 16.71
N PRO A 408 24.84 -21.90 17.82
CA PRO A 408 25.62 -21.15 18.80
C PRO A 408 26.82 -22.03 19.13
N SER A 409 28.02 -21.53 18.86
CA SER A 409 29.25 -22.25 19.19
C SER A 409 29.13 -22.64 20.65
N SER A 410 29.03 -23.96 20.90
CA SER A 410 28.94 -24.47 22.26
C SER A 410 30.10 -23.82 23.01
N PRO A 411 29.86 -23.19 24.18
CA PRO A 411 30.92 -22.50 24.91
C PRO A 411 32.08 -23.46 25.02
N GLN A 412 33.19 -23.11 24.37
CA GLN A 412 34.36 -23.96 24.33
C GLN A 412 34.70 -24.24 25.80
N PRO A 413 34.77 -25.52 26.21
CA PRO A 413 35.15 -25.85 27.58
C PRO A 413 36.40 -25.04 27.92
N PRO A 414 36.47 -24.38 29.10
CA PRO A 414 37.61 -23.55 29.45
C PRO A 414 38.87 -24.36 29.18
N ALA A 415 39.75 -23.80 28.36
CA ALA A 415 40.99 -24.47 27.99
C ALA A 415 41.69 -24.90 29.29
N PRO A 416 42.05 -26.18 29.46
CA PRO A 416 42.80 -26.61 30.63
C PRO A 416 44.06 -25.75 30.74
N GLU A 417 44.34 -25.29 31.97
CA GLU A 417 45.50 -24.47 32.29
C GLU A 417 46.77 -25.04 31.63
N PRO A 418 47.58 -24.19 30.96
CA PRO A 418 48.79 -24.64 30.30
C PRO A 418 49.71 -25.28 31.34
N THR A 419 49.90 -26.59 31.23
CA THR A 419 50.96 -27.29 31.95
C THR A 419 52.30 -26.76 31.43
N PRO A 420 53.26 -26.38 32.30
CA PRO A 420 54.53 -25.80 31.89
C PRO A 420 55.28 -26.73 30.92
N ALA A 421 55.67 -26.17 29.78
CA ALA A 421 56.30 -26.88 28.67
C ALA A 421 57.68 -27.44 29.05
N PRO A 422 57.98 -28.72 28.74
CA PRO A 422 59.35 -29.21 28.65
C PRO A 422 60.04 -28.71 27.37
N ALA A 423 61.36 -28.62 27.46
CA ALA A 423 62.30 -27.96 26.56
C ALA A 423 62.27 -28.45 25.08
N PRO A 424 62.69 -27.59 24.12
CA PRO A 424 62.63 -27.87 22.69
C PRO A 424 63.67 -28.91 22.23
N GLU A 425 63.20 -29.93 21.49
CA GLU A 425 64.02 -30.92 20.80
C GLU A 425 64.28 -30.46 19.33
N PRO A 426 65.49 -30.66 18.77
CA PRO A 426 65.90 -30.10 17.47
C PRO A 426 65.24 -30.77 16.25
N PRO A 427 65.23 -30.08 15.07
CA PRO A 427 64.41 -30.45 13.92
C PRO A 427 64.97 -31.65 13.15
N ARG A 428 64.10 -32.63 12.86
CA ARG A 428 64.35 -33.70 11.88
C ARG A 428 63.89 -33.29 10.49
N ALA A 429 64.82 -33.32 9.54
CA ALA A 429 64.58 -33.24 8.10
C ALA A 429 64.28 -34.62 7.52
N SER A 430 63.34 -34.69 6.56
CA SER A 430 63.09 -35.72 5.50
C SER A 430 61.62 -35.58 5.06
N ALA A 431 61.15 -35.74 3.82
CA ALA A 431 61.70 -36.04 2.50
C ALA A 431 60.58 -35.73 1.45
N PRO A 432 60.87 -35.66 0.14
CA PRO A 432 59.88 -35.35 -0.89
C PRO A 432 59.08 -36.58 -1.36
N GLU A 433 57.76 -36.42 -1.57
CA GLU A 433 56.91 -37.45 -2.19
C GLU A 433 56.84 -37.30 -3.73
N PRO A 434 56.82 -38.41 -4.48
CA PRO A 434 56.82 -38.40 -5.94
C PRO A 434 55.41 -38.44 -6.58
N SER A 435 55.38 -37.80 -7.75
CA SER A 435 54.40 -37.83 -8.84
C SER A 435 54.04 -39.24 -9.34
N THR A 436 52.74 -39.54 -9.61
CA THR A 436 52.24 -40.10 -10.89
C THR A 436 50.70 -40.07 -11.04
N ALA A 437 50.25 -39.89 -12.29
CA ALA A 437 48.89 -39.69 -12.89
C ALA A 437 47.97 -40.96 -12.92
N PRO A 438 46.85 -41.10 -13.71
CA PRO A 438 46.19 -40.26 -14.73
C PRO A 438 44.60 -40.25 -14.68
N PRO A 439 43.85 -39.75 -15.70
CA PRO A 439 42.44 -39.34 -15.58
C PRO A 439 41.43 -40.44 -15.93
N SER A 440 40.21 -40.34 -15.38
CA SER A 440 39.11 -41.26 -15.66
C SER A 440 38.06 -40.68 -16.61
N THR A 441 37.74 -41.55 -17.57
CA THR A 441 36.93 -41.50 -18.78
C THR A 441 35.46 -41.08 -18.60
N ALA A 442 34.93 -40.38 -19.61
CA ALA A 442 33.53 -39.99 -19.80
C ALA A 442 32.65 -41.11 -20.39
N LEU A 443 31.33 -41.07 -20.11
CA LEU A 443 30.23 -41.80 -20.78
C LEU A 443 28.88 -41.06 -20.45
N PRO A 444 27.76 -41.32 -21.15
CA PRO A 444 27.50 -41.05 -22.56
C PRO A 444 26.28 -40.12 -22.78
N THR A 445 26.20 -39.60 -24.00
CA THR A 445 25.14 -38.78 -24.60
C THR A 445 23.79 -39.50 -24.63
N THR A 446 22.77 -38.93 -23.98
CA THR A 446 21.35 -39.27 -24.18
C THR A 446 20.84 -38.70 -25.50
N ALA A 447 20.25 -39.56 -26.33
CA ALA A 447 19.58 -39.21 -27.59
C ALA A 447 18.27 -38.41 -27.34
N PRO A 448 17.91 -37.46 -28.21
CA PRO A 448 16.64 -36.75 -28.13
C PRO A 448 15.46 -37.60 -28.64
N ALA A 449 14.33 -37.46 -27.95
CA ALA A 449 13.04 -38.05 -28.33
C ALA A 449 12.43 -37.35 -29.58
N PRO A 450 11.61 -38.05 -30.39
CA PRO A 450 11.01 -37.49 -31.59
C PRO A 450 9.96 -36.42 -31.27
N GLU A 451 9.96 -35.34 -32.06
CA GLU A 451 8.98 -34.25 -32.01
C GLU A 451 7.57 -34.73 -32.41
N PRO A 452 6.51 -34.28 -31.71
CA PRO A 452 5.14 -34.52 -32.14
C PRO A 452 4.77 -33.67 -33.37
N PRO A 453 3.84 -34.16 -34.23
CA PRO A 453 3.46 -33.47 -35.46
C PRO A 453 2.82 -32.10 -35.18
N THR A 454 3.37 -31.08 -35.85
CA THR A 454 2.87 -29.70 -35.87
C THR A 454 1.56 -29.62 -36.64
N THR A 455 0.45 -29.44 -35.93
CA THR A 455 -0.80 -28.99 -36.55
C THR A 455 -0.67 -27.53 -37.00
N PRO A 456 -1.04 -27.18 -38.25
CA PRO A 456 -0.97 -25.81 -38.73
C PRO A 456 -1.90 -24.90 -37.92
N ARG A 457 -1.35 -23.78 -37.44
CA ARG A 457 -2.06 -22.77 -36.65
C ARG A 457 -2.98 -21.95 -37.57
N PRO A 458 -4.20 -21.60 -37.12
CA PRO A 458 -5.03 -20.61 -37.79
C PRO A 458 -4.29 -19.27 -37.81
N VAL A 459 -4.08 -18.72 -39.01
CA VAL A 459 -3.47 -17.40 -39.21
C VAL A 459 -4.52 -16.35 -38.83
N ASP A 460 -4.16 -15.47 -37.90
CA ASP A 460 -4.98 -14.33 -37.49
C ASP A 460 -4.77 -13.19 -38.49
N PRO A 461 -5.76 -12.87 -39.36
CA PRO A 461 -5.59 -11.92 -40.46
C PRO A 461 -5.37 -10.46 -39.97
N GLU A 462 -5.56 -10.18 -38.69
CA GLU A 462 -5.35 -8.85 -38.10
C GLU A 462 -3.90 -8.61 -37.67
N ALA A 463 -3.10 -9.67 -37.50
CA ALA A 463 -1.70 -9.57 -37.05
C ALA A 463 -0.74 -9.09 -38.16
N ASP A 464 -1.10 -9.22 -39.44
CA ASP A 464 -0.27 -8.82 -40.58
C ASP A 464 -0.39 -7.33 -40.97
N GLN A 465 -1.26 -6.57 -40.30
CA GLN A 465 -1.45 -5.13 -40.62
C GLN A 465 -0.48 -4.20 -39.87
N TRP A 466 0.34 -4.72 -38.95
CA TRP A 466 1.29 -3.90 -38.21
C TRP A 466 2.64 -3.84 -38.92
N PRO A 467 3.20 -2.63 -39.19
CA PRO A 467 4.51 -2.50 -39.79
C PRO A 467 5.57 -3.12 -38.89
N ARG A 468 6.25 -4.17 -39.39
CA ARG A 468 7.29 -4.87 -38.63
C ARG A 468 8.58 -4.04 -38.59
N PRO A 469 9.32 -4.08 -37.46
CA PRO A 469 10.65 -3.46 -37.39
C PRO A 469 11.60 -4.11 -38.40
N PRO A 470 12.52 -3.35 -39.01
CA PRO A 470 13.53 -3.93 -39.90
C PRO A 470 14.42 -4.91 -39.14
N GLY A 471 14.56 -6.15 -39.66
CA GLY A 471 15.50 -7.16 -39.15
C GLY A 471 14.89 -8.48 -38.64
N TYR A 472 13.56 -8.66 -38.68
CA TYR A 472 12.95 -9.95 -38.33
C TYR A 472 12.72 -10.83 -39.57
N PRO A 473 13.24 -12.07 -39.61
CA PRO A 473 12.97 -13.00 -40.72
C PRO A 473 11.51 -13.45 -40.70
N SER A 474 10.95 -13.60 -41.91
CA SER A 474 9.64 -14.20 -42.16
C SER A 474 9.65 -15.67 -41.71
N ALA A 475 8.61 -16.08 -40.97
CA ALA A 475 8.36 -17.49 -40.66
C ALA A 475 7.58 -18.14 -41.80
#